data_AF-A0A7V8BVX7-F1
#
_entry.id   AF-A0A7V8BVX7-F1
#
_cell.length_a   1.000
_cell.length_b   1.000
_cell.length_c   1.000
_cell.angle_alpha   90.00
_cell.angle_beta   90.00
_cell.angle_gamma   90.00
#
_symmetry.space_group_name_H-M   'P 1'
#
loop_
_entity.id
_entity.type
_entity.pdbx_description
1 polymer ?
#
loop_
_entity_poly.entity_id
_entity_poly.type
_entity_poly.pdbx_seq_one_letter_code
_entity_poly.pdbx_strand_id
1 'polypeptide(L)'
;MAKNLLEKLNVLLQANLHNLSPDLSRLNPRRAGKNLDREIAALRKQLEVSAEDEAEIEAKITAMTEAILQWDAAADEAIKAGKDAQARYAVQQMETEKRRLVILQTELDEHRQAMAALMRQLNEFESVLKAAQKAQAEVEEETATLSEAIRQARESVQAEAGLGEVPVRVQVDVSDVDNTNDEETISRDLDQRRSRLAKPDA
;
A
#
# COMPACT_ATOMS: atom_id res chain seq x y z
N MET A 1 10.10 -26.09 7.81
CA MET A 1 10.79 -24.78 7.74
C MET A 1 9.95 -23.63 7.15
N ALA A 2 8.73 -23.85 6.63
CA ALA A 2 7.90 -22.80 6.00
C ALA A 2 7.35 -21.70 6.95
N LYS A 3 7.17 -22.00 8.25
CA LYS A 3 6.69 -21.01 9.24
C LYS A 3 7.58 -19.77 9.35
N ASN A 4 8.89 -19.92 9.21
CA ASN A 4 9.85 -18.82 9.38
C ASN A 4 9.83 -17.80 8.23
N LEU A 5 9.40 -18.18 7.02
CA LEU A 5 9.35 -17.26 5.88
C LEU A 5 8.12 -16.35 5.96
N LEU A 6 6.96 -16.95 6.28
CA LEU A 6 5.72 -16.22 6.51
C LEU A 6 5.83 -15.28 7.71
N GLU A 7 6.46 -15.71 8.80
CA GLU A 7 6.71 -14.84 9.96
C GLU A 7 7.61 -13.65 9.58
N LYS A 8 8.68 -13.87 8.79
CA LYS A 8 9.56 -12.79 8.35
C LYS A 8 8.89 -11.84 7.37
N LEU A 9 8.08 -12.34 6.44
CA LEU A 9 7.34 -11.50 5.50
C LEU A 9 6.24 -10.71 6.21
N ASN A 10 5.61 -11.32 7.22
CA ASN A 10 4.64 -10.67 8.09
C ASN A 10 5.28 -9.58 8.96
N VAL A 11 6.50 -9.80 9.46
CA VAL A 11 7.30 -8.78 10.16
C VAL A 11 7.70 -7.64 9.22
N LEU A 12 8.04 -7.93 7.97
CA LEU A 12 8.37 -6.91 6.97
C LEU A 12 7.14 -6.08 6.55
N LEU A 13 5.98 -6.73 6.38
CA LEU A 13 4.71 -6.03 6.16
C LEU A 13 4.35 -5.18 7.39
N GLN A 14 4.40 -5.73 8.60
CA GLN A 14 4.13 -4.97 9.83
C GLN A 14 5.08 -3.79 10.02
N ALA A 15 6.36 -3.94 9.71
CA ALA A 15 7.34 -2.85 9.81
C ALA A 15 7.08 -1.74 8.79
N ASN A 16 6.61 -2.08 7.58
CA ASN A 16 6.29 -1.08 6.55
C ASN A 16 4.94 -0.38 6.83
N LEU A 17 3.95 -1.14 7.32
CA LEU A 17 2.67 -0.59 7.80
C LEU A 17 2.84 0.32 9.03
N HIS A 18 3.79 0.02 9.92
CA HIS A 18 4.14 0.88 11.08
C HIS A 18 4.61 2.27 10.65
N ASN A 19 5.29 2.39 9.51
CA ASN A 19 5.74 3.67 8.96
C ASN A 19 4.60 4.47 8.29
N LEU A 20 3.53 3.80 7.85
CA LEU A 20 2.37 4.43 7.19
C LEU A 20 1.30 4.86 8.21
N SER A 21 1.09 4.11 9.30
CA SER A 21 0.27 4.52 10.45
C SER A 21 0.43 3.56 11.65
N PRO A 22 0.62 4.06 12.89
CA PRO A 22 0.79 3.21 14.08
C PRO A 22 -0.45 2.37 14.44
N ASP A 23 -1.65 2.74 13.95
CA ASP A 23 -2.89 2.01 14.21
C ASP A 23 -3.03 0.70 13.41
N LEU A 24 -2.32 0.59 12.28
CA LEU A 24 -2.39 -0.61 11.42
C LEU A 24 -1.52 -1.77 11.91
N SER A 25 -0.61 -1.51 12.87
CA SER A 25 0.39 -2.48 13.35
C SER A 25 -0.18 -3.66 14.15
N ARG A 26 -1.47 -3.60 14.54
CA ARG A 26 -2.13 -4.59 15.43
C ARG A 26 -3.00 -5.63 14.71
N LEU A 27 -2.99 -5.66 13.39
CA LEU A 27 -3.96 -6.44 12.60
C LEU A 27 -3.40 -7.78 12.08
N ASN A 28 -4.04 -8.86 12.54
CA ASN A 28 -3.81 -10.26 12.16
C ASN A 28 -3.91 -10.45 10.62
N PRO A 29 -2.97 -11.11 9.90
CA PRO A 29 -2.84 -11.06 8.43
C PRO A 29 -4.09 -11.52 7.64
N ARG A 30 -4.87 -12.48 8.16
CA ARG A 30 -6.13 -12.92 7.52
C ARG A 30 -7.26 -11.88 7.66
N ARG A 31 -7.18 -11.02 8.69
CA ARG A 31 -8.04 -9.85 8.87
C ARG A 31 -7.46 -8.61 8.17
N ALA A 32 -6.14 -8.54 8.01
CA ALA A 32 -5.46 -7.46 7.30
C ALA A 32 -5.93 -7.35 5.85
N GLY A 33 -6.08 -8.47 5.12
CA GLY A 33 -6.63 -8.45 3.75
C GLY A 33 -8.06 -7.88 3.68
N LYS A 34 -8.97 -8.35 4.54
CA LYS A 34 -10.36 -7.85 4.59
C LYS A 34 -10.48 -6.39 5.05
N ASN A 35 -9.54 -5.92 5.87
CA ASN A 35 -9.52 -4.53 6.31
C ASN A 35 -8.87 -3.61 5.25
N LEU A 36 -7.83 -4.08 4.56
CA LEU A 36 -7.28 -3.42 3.37
C LEU A 36 -8.34 -3.29 2.25
N ASP A 37 -9.15 -4.32 1.99
CA ASP A 37 -10.24 -4.23 1.00
C ASP A 37 -11.27 -3.14 1.37
N ARG A 38 -11.57 -2.98 2.66
CA ARG A 38 -12.47 -1.93 3.16
C ARG A 38 -11.84 -0.54 3.03
N GLU A 39 -10.55 -0.42 3.33
CA GLU A 39 -9.81 0.83 3.17
C GLU A 39 -9.70 1.23 1.70
N ILE A 40 -9.40 0.29 0.80
CA ILE A 40 -9.41 0.49 -0.67
C ILE A 40 -10.80 0.94 -1.14
N ALA A 41 -11.87 0.29 -0.68
CA ALA A 41 -13.24 0.69 -1.02
C ALA A 41 -13.59 2.09 -0.50
N ALA A 42 -13.15 2.43 0.73
CA ALA A 42 -13.34 3.76 1.30
C ALA A 42 -12.56 4.83 0.52
N LEU A 43 -11.31 4.57 0.15
CA LEU A 43 -10.48 5.47 -0.66
C LEU A 43 -11.07 5.69 -2.05
N ARG A 44 -11.58 4.63 -2.70
CA ARG A 44 -12.26 4.74 -4.00
C ARG A 44 -13.51 5.61 -3.90
N LYS A 45 -14.32 5.41 -2.86
CA LYS A 45 -15.51 6.24 -2.61
C LYS A 45 -15.12 7.69 -2.35
N GLN A 46 -14.07 7.92 -1.57
CA GLN A 46 -13.57 9.27 -1.32
C GLN A 46 -13.08 9.94 -2.62
N LEU A 47 -12.37 9.19 -3.47
CA LEU A 47 -11.92 9.67 -4.77
C LEU A 47 -13.10 10.05 -5.68
N GLU A 48 -14.18 9.27 -5.66
CA GLU A 48 -15.41 9.56 -6.41
C GLU A 48 -16.08 10.85 -5.94
N VAL A 49 -16.28 11.01 -4.62
CA VAL A 49 -16.83 12.24 -4.04
C VAL A 49 -15.97 13.46 -4.38
N SER A 50 -14.65 13.32 -4.23
CA SER A 50 -13.74 14.41 -4.56
C SER A 50 -13.69 14.74 -6.05
N ALA A 51 -13.93 13.78 -6.95
CA ALA A 51 -14.06 14.08 -8.37
C ALA A 51 -15.32 14.90 -8.68
N GLU A 52 -16.42 14.68 -7.93
CA GLU A 52 -17.62 15.52 -8.02
C GLU A 52 -17.34 16.95 -7.52
N ASP A 53 -16.62 17.07 -6.39
CA ASP A 53 -16.20 18.38 -5.86
C ASP A 53 -15.29 19.14 -6.86
N GLU A 54 -14.38 18.44 -7.53
CA GLU A 54 -13.51 19.02 -8.58
C GLU A 54 -14.34 19.60 -9.73
N ALA A 55 -15.33 18.84 -10.21
CA ALA A 55 -16.22 19.30 -11.27
C ALA A 55 -17.04 20.54 -10.85
N GLU A 56 -17.47 20.62 -9.59
CA GLU A 56 -18.16 21.80 -9.06
C GLU A 56 -17.25 23.03 -9.04
N ILE A 57 -15.98 22.87 -8.63
CA ILE A 57 -15.00 23.96 -8.62
C ILE A 57 -14.70 24.44 -10.05
N GLU A 58 -14.53 23.52 -11.01
CA GLU A 58 -14.32 23.87 -12.41
C GLU A 58 -15.52 24.62 -13.02
N ALA A 59 -16.74 24.22 -12.67
CA ALA A 59 -17.96 24.92 -13.08
C ALA A 59 -18.02 26.36 -12.51
N LYS A 60 -17.59 26.54 -11.25
CA LYS A 60 -17.49 27.87 -10.63
C LYS A 60 -16.43 28.74 -11.32
N ILE A 61 -15.27 28.18 -11.66
CA ILE A 61 -14.20 28.90 -12.39
C ILE A 61 -14.69 29.37 -13.75
N THR A 62 -15.37 28.51 -14.50
CA THR A 62 -15.95 28.88 -15.81
C THR A 62 -16.98 29.99 -15.67
N ALA A 63 -17.92 29.88 -14.73
CA ALA A 63 -18.90 30.93 -14.45
C ALA A 63 -18.25 32.27 -14.05
N MET A 64 -17.22 32.26 -13.20
CA MET A 64 -16.48 33.48 -12.84
C MET A 64 -15.74 34.08 -14.04
N THR A 65 -15.17 33.24 -14.90
CA THR A 65 -14.49 33.69 -16.11
C THR A 65 -15.45 34.39 -17.06
N GLU A 66 -16.66 33.85 -17.23
CA GLU A 66 -17.72 34.49 -18.02
C GLU A 66 -18.15 35.83 -17.39
N ALA A 67 -18.32 35.88 -16.07
CA ALA A 67 -18.65 37.12 -15.38
C ALA A 67 -17.59 38.21 -15.56
N ILE A 68 -16.30 37.84 -15.54
CA ILE A 68 -15.19 38.76 -15.82
C ILE A 68 -15.30 39.34 -17.24
N LEU A 69 -15.58 38.50 -18.24
CA LEU A 69 -15.78 38.95 -19.62
C LEU A 69 -16.99 39.88 -19.76
N GLN A 70 -18.07 39.63 -19.02
CA GLN A 70 -19.23 40.50 -19.00
C GLN A 70 -18.91 41.87 -18.40
N TRP A 71 -18.14 41.91 -17.30
CA TRP A 71 -17.70 43.18 -16.68
C TRP A 71 -16.73 43.96 -17.57
N ASP A 72 -15.84 43.26 -18.28
CA ASP A 72 -14.93 43.86 -19.26
C ASP A 72 -15.70 44.52 -20.41
N ALA A 73 -16.66 43.80 -21.00
CA ALA A 73 -17.54 44.34 -22.03
C ALA A 73 -18.37 45.54 -21.54
N ALA A 74 -18.89 45.47 -20.30
CA ALA A 74 -19.64 46.57 -19.69
C ALA A 74 -18.77 47.81 -19.43
N ALA A 75 -17.49 47.61 -19.06
CA ALA A 75 -16.53 48.71 -18.92
C ALA A 75 -16.28 49.38 -20.27
N ASP A 76 -16.03 48.60 -21.32
CA ASP A 76 -15.82 49.10 -22.68
C ASP A 76 -17.02 49.89 -23.22
N GLU A 77 -18.24 49.39 -22.98
CA GLU A 77 -19.47 50.08 -23.37
C GLU A 77 -19.63 51.41 -22.60
N ALA A 78 -19.36 51.41 -21.30
CA ALA A 78 -19.43 52.63 -20.48
C ALA A 78 -18.40 53.68 -20.92
N ILE A 79 -17.18 53.27 -21.31
CA ILE A 79 -16.14 54.15 -21.85
C ILE A 79 -16.61 54.76 -23.18
N LYS A 80 -17.14 53.95 -24.10
CA LYS A 80 -17.67 54.43 -25.39
C LYS A 80 -18.81 55.44 -25.20
N ALA A 81 -19.63 55.24 -24.17
CA ALA A 81 -20.72 56.13 -23.82
C ALA A 81 -20.29 57.40 -23.04
N GLY A 82 -19.00 57.56 -22.72
CA GLY A 82 -18.47 58.67 -21.92
C GLY A 82 -18.92 58.65 -20.45
N LYS A 83 -19.30 57.48 -19.93
CA LYS A 83 -19.82 57.30 -18.56
C LYS A 83 -18.72 56.80 -17.62
N ASP A 84 -17.77 57.67 -17.32
CA ASP A 84 -16.57 57.35 -16.54
C ASP A 84 -16.84 56.68 -15.18
N ALA A 85 -17.89 57.12 -14.46
CA ALA A 85 -18.25 56.53 -13.17
C ALA A 85 -18.69 55.07 -13.30
N GLN A 86 -19.42 54.74 -14.37
CA GLN A 86 -19.89 53.38 -14.64
C GLN A 86 -18.72 52.49 -15.10
N ALA A 87 -17.83 53.02 -15.93
CA ALA A 87 -16.62 52.31 -16.35
C ALA A 87 -15.74 51.94 -15.15
N ARG A 88 -15.49 52.88 -14.24
CA ARG A 88 -14.70 52.62 -13.02
C ARG A 88 -15.34 51.56 -12.13
N TYR A 89 -16.66 51.60 -11.97
CA TYR A 89 -17.38 50.58 -11.21
C TYR A 89 -17.25 49.20 -11.85
N ALA A 90 -17.46 49.09 -13.16
CA ALA A 90 -17.35 47.82 -13.89
C ALA A 90 -15.93 47.23 -13.77
N VAL A 91 -14.89 48.05 -13.94
CA VAL A 91 -13.50 47.62 -13.74
C VAL A 91 -13.24 47.16 -12.30
N GLN A 92 -13.78 47.86 -11.30
CA GLN A 92 -13.62 47.46 -9.90
C GLN A 92 -14.27 46.08 -9.61
N GLN A 93 -15.44 45.81 -10.20
CA GLN A 93 -16.10 44.51 -10.09
C GLN A 93 -15.28 43.43 -10.80
N MET A 94 -14.83 43.70 -12.03
CA MET A 94 -13.96 42.80 -12.79
C MET A 94 -12.71 42.42 -11.98
N GLU A 95 -12.00 43.38 -11.41
CA GLU A 95 -10.80 43.12 -10.61
C GLU A 95 -11.09 42.35 -9.31
N THR A 96 -12.28 42.53 -8.76
CA THR A 96 -12.72 41.74 -7.59
C THR A 96 -12.96 40.28 -7.97
N GLU A 97 -13.62 40.03 -9.10
CA GLU A 97 -13.84 38.67 -9.60
C GLU A 97 -12.54 38.00 -10.06
N LYS A 98 -11.61 38.72 -10.69
CA LYS A 98 -10.27 38.20 -11.02
C LYS A 98 -9.52 37.71 -9.77
N ARG A 99 -9.54 38.50 -8.69
CA ARG A 99 -8.90 38.09 -7.42
C ARG A 99 -9.53 36.82 -6.85
N ARG A 100 -10.86 36.71 -6.89
CA ARG A 100 -11.59 35.52 -6.43
C ARG A 100 -11.27 34.30 -7.30
N LEU A 101 -11.19 34.49 -8.61
CA LEU A 101 -10.85 33.44 -9.56
C LEU A 101 -9.45 32.86 -9.29
N VAL A 102 -8.46 33.70 -8.97
CA VAL A 102 -7.10 33.22 -8.62
C VAL A 102 -7.12 32.35 -7.35
N ILE A 103 -7.88 32.75 -6.34
CA ILE A 103 -8.04 31.95 -5.11
C ILE A 103 -8.65 30.58 -5.46
N LEU A 104 -9.74 30.58 -6.22
CA LEU A 104 -10.45 29.35 -6.60
C LEU A 104 -9.59 28.42 -7.49
N GLN A 105 -8.76 28.98 -8.37
CA GLN A 105 -7.80 28.21 -9.15
C GLN A 105 -6.73 27.57 -8.27
N THR A 106 -6.27 28.28 -7.25
CA THR A 106 -5.31 27.73 -6.28
C THR A 106 -5.94 26.59 -5.49
N GLU A 107 -7.20 26.75 -5.04
CA GLU A 107 -7.96 25.69 -4.37
C GLU A 107 -8.13 24.45 -5.27
N LEU A 108 -8.42 24.63 -6.57
CA LEU A 108 -8.48 23.54 -7.54
C LEU A 108 -7.15 22.80 -7.66
N ASP A 109 -6.04 23.54 -7.76
CA ASP A 109 -4.71 22.94 -7.88
C ASP A 109 -4.31 22.17 -6.61
N GLU A 110 -4.62 22.71 -5.43
CA GLU A 110 -4.43 22.02 -4.15
C GLU A 110 -5.27 20.73 -4.08
N HIS A 111 -6.54 20.80 -4.52
CA HIS A 111 -7.42 19.64 -4.58
C HIS A 111 -6.87 18.56 -5.51
N ARG A 112 -6.40 18.92 -6.70
CA ARG A 112 -5.77 17.98 -7.66
C ARG A 112 -4.52 17.33 -7.08
N GLN A 113 -3.70 18.06 -6.35
CA GLN A 113 -2.54 17.50 -5.66
C GLN A 113 -2.95 16.50 -4.58
N ALA A 114 -4.01 16.80 -3.81
CA ALA A 114 -4.57 15.89 -2.82
C ALA A 114 -5.12 14.61 -3.48
N MET A 115 -5.84 14.74 -4.60
CA MET A 115 -6.32 13.60 -5.39
C MET A 115 -5.18 12.72 -5.90
N ALA A 116 -4.12 13.33 -6.46
CA ALA A 116 -2.94 12.60 -6.90
C ALA A 116 -2.22 11.89 -5.73
N ALA A 117 -2.27 12.44 -4.52
CA ALA A 117 -1.77 11.76 -3.32
C ALA A 117 -2.63 10.55 -2.93
N LEU A 118 -3.96 10.69 -2.92
CA LEU A 118 -4.88 9.57 -2.65
C LEU A 118 -4.76 8.45 -3.68
N MET A 119 -4.64 8.77 -4.97
CA MET A 119 -4.43 7.77 -6.03
C MET A 119 -3.12 7.00 -5.82
N ARG A 120 -2.05 7.67 -5.39
CA ARG A 120 -0.78 7.00 -5.07
C ARG A 120 -0.94 6.03 -3.90
N GLN A 121 -1.61 6.45 -2.83
CA GLN A 121 -1.91 5.59 -1.68
C GLN A 121 -2.77 4.38 -2.09
N LEU A 122 -3.80 4.59 -2.92
CA LEU A 122 -4.64 3.53 -3.44
C LEU A 122 -3.81 2.51 -4.23
N ASN A 123 -2.96 2.97 -5.15
CA ASN A 123 -2.09 2.08 -5.92
C ASN A 123 -1.12 1.29 -5.04
N GLU A 124 -0.60 1.91 -3.98
CA GLU A 124 0.25 1.24 -3.00
C GLU A 124 -0.53 0.15 -2.26
N PHE A 125 -1.71 0.45 -1.71
CA PHE A 125 -2.56 -0.55 -1.04
C PHE A 125 -2.97 -1.68 -1.97
N GLU A 126 -3.34 -1.38 -3.22
CA GLU A 126 -3.68 -2.40 -4.21
C GLU A 126 -2.48 -3.30 -4.56
N SER A 127 -1.27 -2.74 -4.63
CA SER A 127 -0.05 -3.52 -4.88
C SER A 127 0.27 -4.46 -3.72
N VAL A 128 0.13 -3.98 -2.48
CA VAL A 128 0.33 -4.78 -1.27
C VAL A 128 -0.72 -5.89 -1.18
N LEU A 129 -1.99 -5.56 -1.47
CA LEU A 129 -3.07 -6.54 -1.50
C LEU A 129 -2.80 -7.64 -2.53
N LYS A 130 -2.43 -7.29 -3.76
CA LYS A 130 -2.09 -8.27 -4.82
C LYS A 130 -0.91 -9.14 -4.43
N ALA A 131 0.12 -8.57 -3.81
CA ALA A 131 1.28 -9.33 -3.31
C ALA A 131 0.86 -10.31 -2.21
N ALA A 132 0.02 -9.88 -1.27
CA ALA A 132 -0.50 -10.73 -0.20
C ALA A 132 -1.39 -11.87 -0.73
N GLN A 133 -2.25 -11.58 -1.72
CA GLN A 133 -3.09 -12.59 -2.37
C GLN A 133 -2.25 -13.63 -3.11
N LYS A 134 -1.20 -13.19 -3.85
CA LYS A 134 -0.29 -14.10 -4.54
C LYS A 134 0.45 -15.02 -3.56
N ALA A 135 0.98 -14.47 -2.47
CA ALA A 135 1.65 -15.25 -1.44
C ALA A 135 0.71 -16.27 -0.76
N GLN A 136 -0.57 -15.94 -0.59
CA GLN A 136 -1.56 -16.90 -0.08
C GLN A 136 -1.85 -18.03 -1.06
N ALA A 137 -2.01 -17.71 -2.35
CA ALA A 137 -2.26 -18.72 -3.39
C ALA A 137 -1.08 -19.70 -3.53
N GLU A 138 0.16 -19.22 -3.48
CA GLU A 138 1.37 -20.06 -3.52
C GLU A 138 1.42 -21.02 -2.31
N VAL A 139 1.06 -20.56 -1.11
CA VAL A 139 1.01 -21.41 0.10
C VAL A 139 -0.10 -22.45 0.01
N GLU A 140 -1.28 -22.09 -0.52
CA GLU A 140 -2.38 -23.04 -0.71
C GLU A 140 -2.01 -24.14 -1.72
N GLU A 141 -1.36 -23.80 -2.84
CA GLU A 141 -0.85 -24.77 -3.82
C GLU A 141 0.25 -25.68 -3.22
N GLU A 142 1.19 -25.13 -2.45
CA GLU A 142 2.20 -25.94 -1.75
C GLU A 142 1.57 -26.90 -0.74
N THR A 143 0.54 -26.48 -0.01
CA THR A 143 -0.14 -27.38 0.94
C THR A 143 -0.98 -28.45 0.23
N ALA A 144 -1.59 -28.12 -0.92
CA ALA A 144 -2.34 -29.07 -1.73
C ALA A 144 -1.43 -30.16 -2.30
N THR A 145 -0.30 -29.78 -2.91
CA THR A 145 0.70 -30.71 -3.46
C THR A 145 1.33 -31.59 -2.37
N LEU A 146 1.60 -31.04 -1.18
CA LEU A 146 2.13 -31.81 -0.06
C LEU A 146 1.10 -32.82 0.49
N SER A 147 -0.18 -32.45 0.51
CA SER A 147 -1.27 -33.35 0.89
C SER A 147 -1.48 -34.49 -0.12
N GLU A 148 -1.29 -34.20 -1.41
CA GLU A 148 -1.35 -35.17 -2.50
C GLU A 148 -0.16 -36.13 -2.46
N ALA A 149 1.05 -35.62 -2.19
CA ALA A 149 2.25 -36.43 -1.98
C ALA A 149 2.11 -37.37 -0.76
N ILE A 150 1.54 -36.90 0.35
CA ILE A 150 1.27 -37.74 1.54
C ILE A 150 0.24 -38.83 1.22
N ARG A 151 -0.80 -38.50 0.44
CA ARG A 151 -1.80 -39.48 0.00
C ARG A 151 -1.19 -40.55 -0.91
N GLN A 152 -0.35 -40.15 -1.85
CA GLN A 152 0.33 -41.05 -2.77
C GLN A 152 1.33 -41.97 -2.02
N ALA A 153 2.06 -41.43 -1.05
CA ALA A 153 2.92 -42.22 -0.16
C ALA A 153 2.11 -43.25 0.64
N ARG A 154 0.94 -42.87 1.16
CA ARG A 154 0.05 -43.79 1.88
C ARG A 154 -0.51 -44.90 0.98
N GLU A 155 -0.88 -44.57 -0.25
CA GLU A 155 -1.36 -45.55 -1.23
C GLU A 155 -0.25 -46.52 -1.66
N SER A 156 0.99 -46.06 -1.81
CA SER A 156 2.14 -46.94 -2.08
C SER A 156 2.45 -47.91 -0.93
N VAL A 157 2.35 -47.45 0.33
CA VAL A 157 2.52 -48.28 1.52
C VAL A 157 1.39 -49.30 1.68
N GLN A 158 0.17 -48.96 1.26
CA GLN A 158 -0.96 -49.90 1.23
C GLN A 158 -0.87 -50.91 0.06
N ALA A 159 -0.31 -50.52 -1.08
CA ALA A 159 -0.09 -51.41 -2.22
C ALA A 159 1.01 -52.47 -1.94
N GLU A 160 1.98 -52.16 -1.07
CA GLU A 160 2.99 -53.13 -0.60
C GLU A 160 2.55 -53.93 0.63
N ALA A 161 1.40 -53.63 1.25
CA ALA A 161 0.86 -54.34 2.41
C ALA A 161 0.11 -55.65 2.04
N GLY A 162 0.69 -56.42 1.12
CA GLY A 162 0.17 -57.69 0.65
C GLY A 162 1.30 -58.65 0.32
N LEU A 163 2.04 -59.11 1.35
CA LEU A 163 2.66 -60.44 1.51
C LEU A 163 3.80 -60.37 2.55
N GLY A 164 3.76 -61.27 3.53
CA GLY A 164 4.99 -61.90 4.01
C GLY A 164 5.59 -61.36 5.32
N GLU A 165 5.63 -62.27 6.28
CA GLU A 165 6.23 -62.20 7.61
C GLU A 165 7.78 -62.12 7.63
N VAL A 166 8.31 -61.42 8.65
CA VAL A 166 9.63 -61.50 9.38
C VAL A 166 10.96 -61.19 8.63
N PRO A 167 12.04 -60.69 9.31
CA PRO A 167 12.21 -60.50 10.75
C PRO A 167 12.78 -59.15 11.25
N VAL A 168 12.60 -58.98 12.55
CA VAL A 168 13.35 -58.10 13.45
C VAL A 168 14.86 -58.26 13.26
N ARG A 169 15.53 -57.15 12.97
CA ARG A 169 16.87 -56.82 13.48
C ARG A 169 16.98 -55.31 13.61
N VAL A 170 16.57 -54.79 14.77
CA VAL A 170 17.05 -53.50 15.24
C VAL A 170 18.31 -53.78 16.03
N GLN A 171 19.44 -53.52 15.41
CA GLN A 171 20.70 -53.39 16.10
C GLN A 171 20.66 -52.02 16.78
N VAL A 172 20.42 -52.05 18.09
CA VAL A 172 20.51 -50.88 18.95
C VAL A 172 21.99 -50.58 19.13
N ASP A 173 22.49 -49.57 18.42
CA ASP A 173 23.71 -48.88 18.80
C ASP A 173 23.28 -47.59 19.50
N VAL A 174 23.41 -47.60 20.83
CA VAL A 174 23.19 -46.45 21.71
C VAL A 174 24.56 -45.87 22.01
N SER A 175 24.86 -44.76 21.35
CA SER A 175 25.86 -43.74 21.69
C SER A 175 25.49 -42.54 20.80
N ASP A 176 25.24 -41.32 21.20
CA ASP A 176 25.19 -40.66 22.49
C ASP A 176 24.08 -39.61 22.35
N VAL A 177 23.24 -39.49 23.38
CA VAL A 177 22.57 -38.22 23.63
C VAL A 177 23.64 -37.32 24.20
N ASP A 178 24.12 -36.35 23.43
CA ASP A 178 24.66 -35.15 24.04
C ASP A 178 24.03 -33.89 23.46
N ASN A 179 23.59 -33.10 24.43
CA ASN A 179 22.89 -31.86 24.32
C ASN A 179 23.94 -30.78 24.59
N THR A 180 24.54 -30.25 23.54
CA THR A 180 25.46 -29.11 23.62
C THR A 180 25.04 -28.13 22.53
N ASN A 181 24.26 -27.10 22.86
CA ASN A 181 24.76 -25.77 23.21
C ASN A 181 26.06 -25.39 22.48
N ASP A 182 25.93 -25.08 21.18
CA ASP A 182 27.01 -24.47 20.42
C ASP A 182 27.01 -22.93 20.56
N GLU A 183 27.27 -22.43 21.78
CA GLU A 183 27.73 -21.05 22.01
C GLU A 183 29.08 -20.79 21.33
N GLU A 184 29.85 -21.84 21.00
CA GLU A 184 31.11 -21.74 20.28
C GLU A 184 30.93 -21.42 18.79
N THR A 185 29.87 -21.90 18.14
CA THR A 185 29.61 -21.57 16.71
C THR A 185 29.15 -20.12 16.57
N ILE A 186 28.41 -19.62 17.57
CA ILE A 186 27.97 -18.23 17.68
C ILE A 186 29.15 -17.31 18.03
N SER A 187 30.04 -17.71 18.93
CA SER A 187 31.27 -16.95 19.23
C SER A 187 32.20 -16.85 18.01
N ARG A 188 32.36 -17.94 17.25
CA ARG A 188 33.18 -17.94 16.02
C ARG A 188 32.64 -16.97 14.96
N ASP A 189 31.30 -16.89 14.80
CA ASP A 189 30.66 -15.92 13.89
C ASP A 189 30.78 -14.47 14.40
N LEU A 190 30.69 -14.24 15.72
CA LEU A 190 30.82 -12.91 16.32
C LEU A 190 32.25 -12.35 16.24
N ASP A 191 33.28 -13.17 16.42
CA ASP A 191 34.68 -12.74 16.27
C ASP A 191 35.05 -12.46 14.80
N GLN A 192 34.45 -13.20 13.86
CA GLN A 192 34.59 -12.95 12.43
C GLN A 192 33.93 -11.63 11.99
N ARG A 193 32.86 -11.21 12.68
CA ARG A 193 32.21 -9.90 12.47
C ARG A 193 32.98 -8.76 13.16
N ARG A 194 33.53 -9.00 14.35
CA ARG A 194 34.36 -8.02 15.07
C ARG A 194 35.65 -7.70 14.33
N SER A 195 36.33 -8.69 13.74
CA SER A 195 37.53 -8.46 12.91
C SER A 195 37.26 -7.70 11.60
N ARG A 196 36.03 -7.75 11.08
CA ARG A 196 35.58 -6.91 9.95
C ARG A 196 35.27 -5.46 10.36
N LEU A 197 34.69 -5.26 11.54
CA LEU A 197 34.34 -3.93 12.08
C LEU A 197 35.51 -3.22 12.78
N ALA A 198 36.50 -3.96 13.27
CA ALA A 198 37.73 -3.45 13.89
C ALA A 198 38.88 -3.24 12.90
N LYS A 199 38.57 -3.11 11.60
CA LYS A 199 39.40 -2.33 10.68
C LYS A 199 38.87 -0.90 10.69
N PRO A 200 39.32 -0.03 11.61
CA PRO A 200 39.15 1.40 11.44
C PRO A 200 40.05 1.87 10.29
N ASP A 201 39.41 2.52 9.33
CA ASP A 201 39.87 3.57 8.41
C ASP A 201 41.36 3.67 8.10
N ALA A 202 41.73 3.42 6.83
CA ALA A 202 42.85 4.05 6.12
C ALA A 202 42.81 3.72 4.62
#